data_AF-A0A6I9PGP6-F1
#
_entry.id   AF-A0A6I9PGP6-F1
#
_cell.length_a   1.000
_cell.length_b   1.000
_cell.length_c   1.000
_cell.angle_alpha   90.00
_cell.angle_beta   90.00
_cell.angle_gamma   90.00
#
_symmetry.space_group_name_H-M   'P 1'
#
loop_
_entity.id
_entity.type
_entity.pdbx_description
1 polymer ?
#
loop_
_entity_poly.entity_id
_entity_poly.type
_entity_poly.pdbx_seq_one_letter_code
_entity_poly.pdbx_strand_id
1 'polypeptide(L)'
;MNNLLSLLITCCVCGSQRGCTNLLKGDTRESRANMTEGSYQKIYCSNMMKANQDIFRDGITEQTVDIFIENILICGLSGFSDFYKADWLQHILRLQDEEAGCFGRDKSIMSQIIGDELLEQLQPHRRVKRREKILPDGCSSHMTAVAVGALGGYLNYYLAEQDITKRPIS
;
A
#
# COMPACT_ATOMS: atom_id res chain seq x y z
N MET A 1 5.69 -1.24 14.80
CA MET A 1 6.94 -1.53 14.07
C MET A 1 6.79 -1.55 12.55
N ASN A 2 5.58 -1.75 12.01
CA ASN A 2 5.39 -1.99 10.56
C ASN A 2 5.48 -0.72 9.69
N ASN A 3 5.05 0.45 10.19
CA ASN A 3 5.06 1.68 9.38
C ASN A 3 6.46 2.17 9.01
N LEU A 4 7.48 1.87 9.82
CA LEU A 4 8.86 2.30 9.53
C LEU A 4 9.45 1.51 8.35
N LEU A 5 9.07 0.24 8.21
CA LEU A 5 9.55 -0.66 7.18
C LEU A 5 8.86 -0.37 5.83
N SER A 6 7.54 -0.12 5.83
CA SER A 6 6.82 0.37 4.65
C SER A 6 7.36 1.71 4.17
N LEU A 7 7.71 2.64 5.08
CA LEU A 7 8.30 3.93 4.71
C LEU A 7 9.68 3.78 4.07
N LEU A 8 10.54 2.93 4.65
CA LEU A 8 11.88 2.65 4.12
C LEU A 8 11.81 2.07 2.72
N ILE A 9 10.88 1.17 2.46
CA ILE A 9 10.76 0.51 1.16
C ILE A 9 10.10 1.40 0.13
N THR A 10 9.10 2.20 0.53
CA THR A 10 8.57 3.25 -0.33
C THR A 10 9.69 4.23 -0.73
N CYS A 11 10.54 4.64 0.21
CA CYS A 11 11.71 5.46 -0.09
C CYS A 11 12.70 4.76 -1.02
N CYS A 12 12.96 3.46 -0.84
CA CYS A 12 13.82 2.69 -1.74
C CYS A 12 13.23 2.59 -3.15
N VAL A 13 11.97 2.18 -3.29
CA VAL A 13 11.29 2.05 -4.58
C VAL A 13 11.22 3.40 -5.29
N CYS A 14 10.77 4.46 -4.61
CA CYS A 14 10.72 5.80 -5.21
C CYS A 14 12.11 6.37 -5.51
N GLY A 15 13.09 6.11 -4.66
CA GLY A 15 14.47 6.52 -4.88
C GLY A 15 15.09 5.82 -6.09
N SER A 16 14.83 4.52 -6.26
CA SER A 16 15.32 3.73 -7.38
C SER A 16 14.68 4.17 -8.70
N GLN A 17 13.36 4.39 -8.71
CA GLN A 17 12.64 4.94 -9.87
C GLN A 17 13.14 6.32 -10.30
N ARG A 18 13.70 7.11 -9.37
CA ARG A 18 14.30 8.43 -9.65
C ARG A 18 15.81 8.37 -9.94
N GLY A 19 16.41 7.19 -9.99
CA GLY A 19 17.85 7.03 -10.22
C GLY A 19 18.73 7.39 -9.02
N CYS A 20 18.14 7.54 -7.82
CA CYS A 20 18.85 7.88 -6.58
C CYS A 20 19.49 6.67 -5.89
N THR A 21 19.87 5.63 -6.63
CA THR A 21 20.38 4.35 -6.08
C THR A 21 21.65 4.50 -5.24
N ASN A 22 22.47 5.51 -5.53
CA ASN A 22 23.67 5.82 -4.74
C ASN A 22 23.37 6.26 -3.29
N LEU A 23 22.21 6.87 -3.06
CA LEU A 23 21.73 7.29 -1.73
C LEU A 23 21.00 6.16 -0.99
N LEU A 24 20.63 5.09 -1.71
CA LEU A 24 19.96 3.90 -1.18
C LEU A 24 20.92 2.77 -0.79
N LYS A 25 22.24 3.02 -0.90
CA LYS A 25 23.26 2.14 -0.30
C LYS A 25 23.00 2.12 1.21
N GLY A 26 22.43 1.01 1.68
CA GLY A 26 21.96 0.86 3.05
C GLY A 26 23.07 0.90 4.09
N ASP A 27 22.70 0.48 5.31
CA ASP A 27 23.57 0.44 6.49
C ASP A 27 24.89 -0.29 6.20
N THR A 28 26.03 0.41 6.33
CA THR A 28 27.40 -0.08 6.05
C THR A 28 27.96 -0.96 7.17
N ARG A 29 27.10 -1.54 8.01
CA ARG A 29 27.51 -2.54 9.01
C ARG A 29 28.07 -3.77 8.29
N GLU A 30 29.21 -4.28 8.75
CA GLU A 30 29.94 -5.40 8.11
C GLU A 30 29.07 -6.65 7.88
N SER A 31 28.06 -6.90 8.72
CA SER A 31 27.12 -8.02 8.55
C SER A 31 26.09 -7.85 7.42
N ARG A 32 26.03 -6.67 6.78
CA ARG A 32 25.09 -6.32 5.69
C ARG A 32 25.77 -5.72 4.46
N ALA A 33 27.10 -5.74 4.40
CA ALA A 33 27.92 -5.07 3.38
C ALA A 33 27.66 -5.52 1.93
N ASN A 34 27.04 -6.68 1.70
CA ASN A 34 26.79 -7.24 0.36
C ASN A 34 25.30 -7.30 -0.05
N MET A 35 24.42 -6.61 0.68
CA MET A 35 22.98 -6.63 0.36
C MET A 35 22.65 -5.62 -0.74
N THR A 36 22.08 -6.10 -1.85
CA THR A 36 21.57 -5.24 -2.93
C THR A 36 20.13 -4.79 -2.64
N GLU A 37 19.67 -3.72 -3.31
CA GLU A 37 18.27 -3.28 -3.25
C GLU A 37 17.30 -4.43 -3.58
N GLY A 38 17.58 -5.19 -4.65
CA GLY A 38 16.77 -6.34 -5.03
C GLY A 38 16.78 -7.45 -3.98
N SER A 39 17.89 -7.65 -3.27
CA SER A 39 17.95 -8.59 -2.13
C SER A 39 17.04 -8.13 -0.99
N TYR A 40 17.03 -6.84 -0.66
CA TYR A 40 16.13 -6.27 0.35
C TYR A 40 14.66 -6.41 -0.05
N GLN A 41 14.32 -6.07 -1.29
CA GLN A 41 12.97 -6.20 -1.83
C GLN A 41 12.49 -7.66 -1.75
N LYS A 42 13.33 -8.63 -2.12
CA LYS A 42 13.01 -10.06 -2.02
C LYS A 42 12.70 -10.47 -0.58
N ILE A 43 13.58 -10.17 0.37
CA ILE A 43 13.38 -10.55 1.78
C ILE A 43 12.09 -9.91 2.32
N TYR A 44 11.88 -8.63 2.05
CA TYR A 44 10.69 -7.94 2.49
C TYR A 44 9.42 -8.51 1.88
N CYS A 45 9.35 -8.63 0.54
CA CYS A 45 8.15 -9.08 -0.13
C CYS A 45 7.84 -10.56 0.13
N SER A 46 8.85 -11.40 0.38
CA SER A 46 8.61 -12.76 0.91
C SER A 46 7.96 -12.74 2.29
N ASN A 47 8.41 -11.86 3.19
CA ASN A 47 7.81 -11.72 4.51
C ASN A 47 6.39 -11.14 4.43
N MET A 48 6.16 -10.14 3.57
CA MET A 48 4.85 -9.53 3.38
C MET A 48 3.86 -10.50 2.73
N MET A 49 4.31 -11.35 1.80
CA MET A 49 3.48 -12.40 1.20
C MET A 49 3.01 -13.38 2.27
N LYS A 50 3.93 -13.83 3.14
CA LYS A 50 3.57 -14.71 4.26
C LYS A 50 2.58 -14.02 5.20
N ALA A 51 2.82 -12.77 5.57
CA ALA A 51 1.91 -12.00 6.40
C ALA A 51 0.51 -11.86 5.78
N ASN A 52 0.41 -11.58 4.48
CA ASN A 52 -0.87 -11.49 3.79
C ASN A 52 -1.59 -12.85 3.71
N GLN A 53 -0.86 -13.94 3.50
CA GLN A 53 -1.44 -15.29 3.53
C GLN A 53 -2.01 -15.61 4.93
N ASP A 54 -1.28 -15.25 5.98
CA ASP A 54 -1.72 -15.42 7.37
C ASP A 54 -2.97 -14.57 7.64
N ILE A 55 -2.96 -13.28 7.29
CA ILE A 55 -4.11 -12.36 7.42
C ILE A 55 -5.33 -12.90 6.66
N PHE A 56 -5.14 -13.37 5.42
CA PHE A 56 -6.24 -13.87 4.60
C PHE A 56 -6.83 -15.17 5.17
N ARG A 57 -5.98 -16.07 5.66
CA ARG A 57 -6.41 -17.32 6.32
C ARG A 57 -7.18 -17.06 7.60
N ASP A 58 -6.68 -16.15 8.44
CA ASP A 58 -7.23 -15.88 9.76
C ASP A 58 -8.47 -14.96 9.70
N GLY A 59 -8.75 -14.39 8.52
CA GLY A 59 -9.84 -13.46 8.26
C GLY A 59 -9.36 -12.01 8.31
N ILE A 60 -9.66 -11.25 7.25
CA ILE A 60 -9.30 -9.83 7.18
C ILE A 60 -10.21 -9.05 8.13
N THR A 61 -9.61 -8.23 8.98
CA THR A 61 -10.29 -7.37 9.95
C THR A 61 -10.06 -5.90 9.61
N GLU A 62 -10.83 -5.00 10.22
CA GLU A 62 -10.63 -3.54 10.08
C GLU A 62 -9.20 -3.09 10.44
N GLN A 63 -8.51 -3.82 11.31
CA GLN A 63 -7.15 -3.50 11.74
C GLN A 63 -6.08 -4.01 10.76
N THR A 64 -6.39 -5.07 10.01
CA THR A 64 -5.42 -5.74 9.12
C THR A 64 -5.65 -5.44 7.64
N VAL A 65 -6.81 -4.90 7.28
CA VAL A 65 -7.16 -4.57 5.90
C VAL A 65 -6.20 -3.55 5.27
N ASP A 66 -5.78 -2.55 6.04
CA ASP A 66 -4.85 -1.51 5.59
C ASP A 66 -3.51 -2.12 5.15
N ILE A 67 -2.81 -2.78 6.09
CA ILE A 67 -1.51 -3.43 5.80
C ILE A 67 -1.63 -4.53 4.75
N PHE A 68 -2.76 -5.23 4.68
CA PHE A 68 -3.00 -6.25 3.67
C PHE A 68 -2.97 -5.66 2.26
N ILE A 69 -3.66 -4.54 2.03
CA ILE A 69 -3.70 -3.87 0.72
C ILE A 69 -2.37 -3.14 0.46
N GLU A 70 -1.75 -2.51 1.47
CA GLU A 70 -0.43 -1.87 1.35
C GLU A 70 0.62 -2.86 0.85
N ASN A 71 0.66 -4.06 1.42
CA ASN A 71 1.59 -5.11 1.01
C ASN A 71 1.39 -5.51 -0.46
N ILE A 72 0.14 -5.63 -0.91
CA ILE A 72 -0.19 -5.91 -2.33
C ILE A 72 0.29 -4.78 -3.23
N LEU A 73 0.03 -3.52 -2.85
CA LEU A 73 0.46 -2.35 -3.61
C LEU A 73 1.98 -2.29 -3.73
N ILE A 74 2.69 -2.28 -2.60
CA ILE A 74 4.14 -2.04 -2.57
C ILE A 74 4.89 -3.18 -3.26
N CYS A 75 4.57 -4.43 -2.92
CA CYS A 75 5.27 -5.58 -3.50
C CYS A 75 4.85 -5.87 -4.94
N GLY A 76 3.58 -5.65 -5.29
CA GLY A 76 3.11 -5.74 -6.66
C GLY A 76 3.83 -4.75 -7.57
N LEU A 77 3.93 -3.48 -7.17
CA LEU A 77 4.69 -2.45 -7.90
C LEU A 77 6.21 -2.72 -7.93
N SER A 78 6.72 -3.47 -6.96
CA SER A 78 8.11 -3.93 -6.95
C SER A 78 8.37 -5.14 -7.86
N GLY A 79 7.35 -5.60 -8.59
CA GLY A 79 7.46 -6.70 -9.57
C GLY A 79 7.16 -8.10 -9.03
N PHE A 80 6.66 -8.21 -7.79
CA PHE A 80 6.26 -9.50 -7.21
C PHE A 80 4.80 -9.79 -7.56
N SER A 81 4.58 -10.35 -8.74
CA SER A 81 3.23 -10.63 -9.28
C SER A 81 2.41 -11.62 -8.46
N ASP A 82 3.02 -12.44 -7.61
CA ASP A 82 2.33 -13.41 -6.76
C ASP A 82 1.31 -12.78 -5.80
N PHE A 83 1.40 -11.47 -5.57
CA PHE A 83 0.44 -10.67 -4.80
C PHE A 83 -0.87 -10.43 -5.55
N TYR A 84 -0.92 -10.60 -6.88
CA TYR A 84 -2.12 -10.38 -7.70
C TYR A 84 -3.01 -11.62 -7.77
N LYS A 85 -3.47 -12.11 -6.61
CA LYS A 85 -4.37 -13.27 -6.51
C LYS A 85 -5.82 -12.87 -6.76
N ALA A 86 -6.55 -13.67 -7.53
CA ALA A 86 -7.96 -13.40 -7.87
C ALA A 86 -8.86 -13.30 -6.63
N ASP A 87 -8.68 -14.18 -5.65
CA ASP A 87 -9.49 -14.16 -4.41
C ASP A 87 -9.23 -12.91 -3.57
N TRP A 88 -7.99 -12.40 -3.59
CA TRP A 88 -7.62 -11.16 -2.92
C TRP A 88 -8.21 -9.95 -3.63
N LEU A 89 -8.19 -9.93 -4.97
CA LEU A 89 -8.88 -8.91 -5.77
C LEU A 89 -10.38 -8.86 -5.44
N GLN A 90 -11.05 -10.01 -5.43
CA GLN A 90 -12.47 -10.07 -5.09
C GLN A 90 -12.77 -9.51 -3.71
N HIS A 91 -11.90 -9.79 -2.73
CA HIS A 91 -12.04 -9.22 -1.40
C HIS A 91 -11.88 -7.70 -1.43
N ILE A 92 -10.85 -7.17 -2.11
CA ILE A 92 -10.64 -5.72 -2.24
C ILE A 92 -11.86 -5.06 -2.87
N LEU A 93 -12.38 -5.58 -3.98
CA LEU A 93 -13.55 -5.00 -4.65
C LEU A 93 -14.79 -4.94 -3.76
N ARG A 94 -14.98 -5.91 -2.85
CA ARG A 94 -16.09 -5.90 -1.88
C ARG A 94 -15.94 -4.85 -0.78
N LEU A 95 -14.74 -4.33 -0.55
CA LEU A 95 -14.50 -3.25 0.40
C LEU A 95 -14.85 -1.87 -0.16
N GLN A 96 -15.09 -1.77 -1.47
CA GLN A 96 -15.48 -0.53 -2.11
C GLN A 96 -16.89 -0.14 -1.66
N ASP A 97 -17.06 1.10 -1.17
CA ASP A 97 -18.36 1.63 -0.82
C ASP A 97 -19.25 1.72 -2.07
N GLU A 98 -20.46 1.16 -1.99
CA GLU A 98 -21.37 1.05 -3.15
C GLU A 98 -21.89 2.42 -3.64
N GLU A 99 -21.98 3.41 -2.74
CA GLU A 99 -22.51 4.75 -3.05
C GLU A 99 -21.40 5.70 -3.53
N ALA A 100 -20.31 5.81 -2.76
CA ALA A 100 -19.23 6.75 -3.01
C ALA A 100 -18.10 6.18 -3.87
N GLY A 101 -18.00 4.84 -3.98
CA GLY A 101 -16.94 4.16 -4.72
C GLY A 101 -15.56 4.22 -4.03
N CYS A 102 -15.49 4.69 -2.80
CA CYS A 102 -14.24 4.87 -2.05
C CYS A 102 -13.97 3.71 -1.08
N PHE A 103 -12.84 3.76 -0.36
CA PHE A 103 -12.45 2.73 0.60
C PHE A 103 -12.28 3.29 2.01
N GLY A 104 -12.59 2.47 3.02
CA GLY A 104 -12.45 2.85 4.44
C GLY A 104 -13.42 3.94 4.88
N ARG A 105 -14.64 3.95 4.33
CA ARG A 105 -15.70 4.89 4.71
C ARG A 105 -16.25 4.50 6.08
N ASP A 106 -16.08 5.36 7.07
CA ASP A 106 -16.70 5.18 8.39
C ASP A 106 -17.84 6.19 8.56
N LYS A 107 -19.08 5.70 8.51
CA LYS A 107 -20.29 6.52 8.64
C LYS A 107 -20.42 7.15 10.04
N SER A 108 -19.76 6.60 11.06
CA SER A 108 -19.79 7.13 12.44
C SER A 108 -18.86 8.33 12.66
N ILE A 109 -17.79 8.45 11.85
CA ILE A 109 -16.75 9.48 11.97
C ILE A 109 -17.18 10.83 11.38
N MET A 110 -18.26 10.89 10.60
CA MET A 110 -18.82 12.16 10.08
C MET A 110 -19.06 13.20 11.18
N SER A 111 -19.46 12.73 12.37
CA SER A 111 -19.67 13.55 13.58
C SER A 111 -18.39 14.16 14.15
N GLN A 112 -17.23 13.52 13.95
CA GLN A 112 -15.94 13.94 14.49
C GLN A 112 -15.20 14.93 13.58
N ILE A 113 -15.46 14.89 12.26
CA ILE A 113 -14.81 15.80 11.28
C ILE A 113 -15.15 17.26 11.57
N ILE A 114 -16.41 17.54 11.95
CA ILE A 114 -16.87 18.88 12.33
C ILE A 114 -16.10 19.41 13.55
N GLY A 115 -15.71 18.52 14.48
CA GLY A 115 -14.95 18.87 15.67
C GLY A 115 -13.47 19.15 15.41
N ASP A 116 -12.82 18.34 14.58
CA ASP A 116 -11.39 18.50 14.25
C ASP A 116 -11.15 19.71 13.33
N GLU A 117 -12.04 19.99 12.37
CA GLU A 117 -11.92 21.17 11.48
C GLU A 117 -12.03 22.49 12.26
N LEU A 118 -12.92 22.54 13.27
CA LEU A 118 -13.05 23.68 14.17
C LEU A 118 -11.81 23.86 15.08
N LEU A 119 -11.20 22.75 15.52
CA LEU A 119 -9.98 22.77 16.34
C LEU A 119 -8.75 23.21 15.55
N GLU A 120 -8.67 22.85 14.26
CA GLU A 120 -7.58 23.25 13.37
C GLU A 120 -7.59 24.77 13.09
N GLN A 121 -8.78 25.36 12.95
CA GLN A 121 -8.94 26.82 12.82
C GLN A 121 -8.46 27.61 14.05
N LEU A 122 -8.54 27.02 15.24
CA LEU A 122 -8.17 27.68 16.50
C LEU A 122 -6.65 27.65 16.79
N GLN A 123 -5.86 26.78 16.13
CA GLN A 123 -4.41 26.66 16.38
C GLN A 123 -3.56 26.54 15.10
N PRO A 124 -3.48 27.59 14.27
CA PRO A 124 -2.85 27.53 12.94
C PRO A 124 -1.32 27.33 12.92
N HIS A 125 -0.63 27.35 14.07
CA HIS A 125 0.85 27.30 14.15
C HIS A 125 1.42 26.11 14.94
N ARG A 126 0.63 25.06 15.14
CA ARG A 126 1.14 23.83 15.74
C ARG A 126 1.50 22.82 14.66
N ARG A 127 2.76 22.38 14.61
CA ARG A 127 3.13 21.21 13.79
C ARG A 127 2.47 19.98 14.41
N VAL A 128 1.37 19.54 13.82
CA VAL A 128 0.70 18.30 14.20
C VAL A 128 1.28 17.15 13.38
N LYS A 129 1.38 15.95 13.98
CA LYS A 129 1.69 14.73 13.23
C LYS A 129 0.59 14.52 12.19
N ARG A 130 0.94 14.33 10.92
CA ARG A 130 -0.04 14.03 9.86
C ARG A 130 -0.90 12.84 10.28
N ARG A 131 -2.21 13.05 10.29
CA ARG A 131 -3.24 12.03 10.55
C ARG A 131 -3.88 11.64 9.23
N GLU A 132 -4.64 10.55 9.28
CA GLU A 132 -5.49 10.16 8.16
C GLU A 132 -6.45 11.29 7.80
N LYS A 133 -6.59 11.56 6.50
CA LYS A 133 -7.52 12.59 6.03
C LYS A 133 -8.82 11.90 5.64
N ILE A 134 -9.87 12.15 6.41
CA ILE A 134 -11.22 11.79 6.02
C ILE A 134 -11.77 12.90 5.10
N LEU A 135 -12.29 12.50 3.95
CA LEU A 135 -12.91 13.38 2.96
C LEU A 135 -14.33 13.76 3.39
N PRO A 136 -14.93 14.82 2.81
CA PRO A 136 -16.25 15.31 3.23
C PRO A 136 -17.39 14.28 3.14
N ASP A 137 -17.23 13.27 2.29
CA ASP A 137 -18.15 12.13 2.07
C ASP A 137 -17.92 10.96 3.04
N GLY A 138 -16.93 11.08 3.93
CA GLY A 138 -16.54 10.08 4.93
C GLY A 138 -15.49 9.11 4.45
N CYS A 139 -14.99 9.28 3.23
CA CYS A 139 -14.00 8.39 2.65
C CYS A 139 -12.60 8.62 3.25
N SER A 140 -11.88 7.53 3.52
CA SER A 140 -10.47 7.63 3.93
C SER A 140 -9.60 7.89 2.70
N SER A 141 -8.85 9.00 2.72
CA SER A 141 -7.98 9.38 1.61
C SER A 141 -6.87 8.37 1.39
N HIS A 142 -6.25 7.85 2.44
CA HIS A 142 -5.19 6.86 2.37
C HIS A 142 -5.70 5.51 1.91
N MET A 143 -6.75 4.98 2.55
CA MET A 143 -7.30 3.67 2.17
C MET A 143 -7.73 3.68 0.71
N THR A 144 -8.38 4.76 0.28
CA THR A 144 -8.77 4.92 -1.12
C THR A 144 -7.56 4.97 -2.04
N ALA A 145 -6.53 5.76 -1.73
CA ALA A 145 -5.32 5.84 -2.54
C ALA A 145 -4.57 4.49 -2.62
N VAL A 146 -4.44 3.78 -1.50
CA VAL A 146 -3.76 2.49 -1.41
C VAL A 146 -4.53 1.42 -2.20
N ALA A 147 -5.85 1.33 -2.01
CA ALA A 147 -6.69 0.38 -2.73
C ALA A 147 -6.70 0.65 -4.24
N VAL A 148 -6.89 1.90 -4.66
CA VAL A 148 -6.86 2.26 -6.09
C VAL A 148 -5.48 1.98 -6.70
N GLY A 149 -4.40 2.25 -5.97
CA GLY A 149 -3.05 1.89 -6.41
C GLY A 149 -2.90 0.38 -6.61
N ALA A 150 -3.38 -0.43 -5.66
CA ALA A 150 -3.33 -1.89 -5.75
C ALA A 150 -4.15 -2.40 -6.96
N LEU A 151 -5.37 -1.87 -7.13
CA LEU A 151 -6.24 -2.19 -8.27
C LEU A 151 -5.61 -1.80 -9.61
N GLY A 152 -4.92 -0.66 -9.69
CA GLY A 152 -4.12 -0.30 -10.87
C GLY A 152 -3.03 -1.32 -11.17
N GLY A 153 -2.38 -1.86 -10.13
CA GLY A 153 -1.44 -2.98 -10.25
C GLY A 153 -2.07 -4.25 -10.81
N TYR A 154 -3.25 -4.64 -10.30
CA TYR A 154 -4.02 -5.77 -10.83
C TYR A 154 -4.39 -5.58 -12.30
N LEU A 155 -4.89 -4.41 -12.67
CA LEU A 155 -5.24 -4.09 -14.06
C LEU A 155 -4.02 -4.21 -14.97
N ASN A 156 -2.88 -3.62 -14.57
CA ASN A 156 -1.65 -3.71 -15.35
C ASN A 156 -1.16 -5.16 -15.49
N TYR A 157 -1.23 -5.95 -14.42
CA TYR A 157 -0.85 -7.36 -14.44
C TYR A 157 -1.70 -8.17 -15.43
N TYR A 158 -3.03 -8.10 -15.32
CA TYR A 158 -3.93 -8.87 -16.19
C TYR A 158 -3.92 -8.38 -17.64
N LEU A 159 -3.79 -7.07 -17.89
CA LEU A 159 -3.64 -6.54 -19.25
C LEU A 159 -2.33 -6.98 -19.89
N ALA A 160 -1.23 -7.01 -19.12
CA ALA A 160 0.06 -7.49 -19.62
C ALA A 160 0.06 -9.01 -19.93
N GLU A 161 -0.70 -9.82 -19.19
CA GLU A 161 -0.88 -11.25 -19.50
C GLU A 161 -1.73 -11.50 -20.77
N GLN A 162 -2.68 -10.61 -21.05
CA GLN A 162 -3.54 -10.68 -22.23
C GLN A 162 -2.90 -10.11 -23.50
N ASP A 163 -1.77 -9.40 -23.37
CA ASP A 163 -1.04 -8.86 -24.50
C ASP A 163 -0.43 -10.00 -25.35
N ILE A 164 -1.16 -10.36 -26.41
CA ILE A 164 -0.85 -11.43 -27.38
C ILE A 164 0.51 -11.19 -28.06
N THR A 165 1.02 -9.95 -28.04
CA THR A 165 2.31 -9.59 -28.62
C THR A 165 3.51 -10.04 -27.77
N LYS A 166 3.29 -10.43 -26.50
CA LYS A 166 4.34 -10.89 -25.57
C LYS A 166 4.36 -12.40 -25.36
N ARG A 167 3.43 -13.16 -25.95
CA ARG A 167 3.52 -14.63 -25.97
C ARG A 167 4.60 -15.00 -26.99
N PRO A 168 5.68 -15.71 -26.60
CA PRO A 168 6.58 -16.25 -27.58
C PRO A 168 5.76 -17.19 -28.47
N ILE A 169 5.80 -16.92 -29.78
CA ILE A 169 5.26 -17.83 -30.78
C ILE A 169 6.13 -19.09 -30.69
N SER A 170 5.61 -20.13 -30.06
CA SER A 170 6.17 -21.49 -30.10
C SER A 170 5.12 -22.47 -30.55
#